data_AF-A0A1Y2R2E0-F1
#
_entry.id   AF-A0A1Y2R2E0-F1
#
_cell.length_a   1.000
_cell.length_b   1.000
_cell.length_c   1.000
_cell.angle_alpha   90.00
_cell.angle_beta   90.00
_cell.angle_gamma   90.00
#
_symmetry.space_group_name_H-M   'P 1'
#
loop_
_entity.id
_entity.type
_entity.pdbx_description
1 polymer ?
#
loop_
_entity_poly.entity_id
_entity_poly.type
_entity_poly.pdbx_seq_one_letter_code
_entity_poly.pdbx_strand_id
1 'polypeptide(L)'
;MNTNTFVSPTFINLPQGSPEWLAYRLAKRNASESAAVLGLSPWMTPYQLWLIKTGRHQSVATAAMQRGTDLEPLARRVYEEQTGLVMQPLVLEAEA
;
A
#
# COMPACT_ATOMS: atom_id res chain seq x y z
N MET A 1 -34.99 -9.21 -9.35
CA MET A 1 -34.36 -8.95 -8.03
C MET A 1 -32.86 -9.14 -8.23
N ASN A 2 -32.08 -8.07 -8.27
CA ASN A 2 -30.63 -8.18 -8.40
C ASN A 2 -30.05 -8.58 -7.05
N THR A 3 -29.54 -9.80 -6.94
CA THR A 3 -28.73 -10.23 -5.81
C THR A 3 -27.39 -9.53 -5.92
N ASN A 4 -27.20 -8.50 -5.09
CA ASN A 4 -25.92 -7.83 -4.97
C ASN A 4 -24.95 -8.79 -4.26
N THR A 5 -24.25 -9.61 -5.04
CA THR A 5 -23.24 -10.53 -4.53
C THR A 5 -22.03 -9.71 -4.12
N PHE A 6 -21.96 -9.34 -2.84
CA PHE A 6 -20.72 -8.83 -2.28
C PHE A 6 -19.73 -9.99 -2.20
N VAL A 7 -18.64 -9.91 -2.98
CA VAL A 7 -17.52 -10.84 -2.88
C VAL A 7 -16.76 -10.50 -1.59
N SER A 8 -16.66 -11.46 -0.68
CA SER A 8 -15.84 -11.31 0.52
C SER A 8 -14.36 -11.26 0.15
N PRO A 9 -13.58 -10.29 0.65
CA PRO A 9 -12.16 -10.23 0.38
C PRO A 9 -11.41 -11.37 1.09
N THR A 10 -10.36 -11.86 0.45
CA THR A 10 -9.44 -12.86 1.02
C THR A 10 -8.31 -12.16 1.76
N PHE A 11 -7.96 -12.70 2.93
CA PHE A 11 -6.81 -12.26 3.72
C PHE A 11 -5.54 -12.90 3.19
N ILE A 12 -4.56 -12.07 2.80
CA ILE A 12 -3.25 -12.54 2.38
C ILE A 12 -2.24 -12.19 3.49
N ASN A 13 -1.58 -13.21 4.04
CA ASN A 13 -0.55 -13.01 5.04
C ASN A 13 0.77 -12.58 4.38
N LEU A 14 0.92 -11.27 4.17
CA LEU A 14 2.14 -10.65 3.65
C LEU A 14 2.65 -9.62 4.66
N PRO A 15 3.78 -9.88 5.34
CA PRO A 15 4.37 -8.92 6.26
C PRO A 15 4.72 -7.63 5.52
N GLN A 16 4.20 -6.49 6.01
CA GLN A 16 4.44 -5.19 5.41
C GLN A 16 5.95 -4.90 5.33
N GLY A 17 6.41 -4.49 4.15
CA GLY A 17 7.83 -4.21 3.89
C GLY A 17 8.68 -5.44 3.53
N SER A 18 8.12 -6.66 3.57
CA SER A 18 8.85 -7.85 3.13
C SER A 18 9.07 -7.86 1.60
N PRO A 19 10.07 -8.59 1.09
CA PRO A 19 10.28 -8.77 -0.35
C PRO A 19 9.04 -9.31 -1.08
N GLU A 20 8.32 -10.25 -0.47
CA GLU A 20 7.10 -10.85 -1.01
C GLU A 20 5.97 -9.82 -1.09
N TRP A 21 5.83 -8.98 -0.07
CA TRP A 21 4.88 -7.88 -0.06
C TRP A 21 5.21 -6.83 -1.13
N LEU A 22 6.49 -6.49 -1.31
CA LEU A 22 6.94 -5.58 -2.37
C LEU A 22 6.68 -6.15 -3.76
N ALA A 23 6.96 -7.43 -3.98
CA ALA A 23 6.69 -8.12 -5.24
C ALA A 23 5.18 -8.17 -5.54
N TYR A 24 4.36 -8.50 -4.53
CA TYR A 24 2.90 -8.46 -4.64
C TYR A 24 2.41 -7.08 -5.06
N ARG A 25 2.86 -6.02 -4.36
CA ARG A 25 2.50 -4.63 -4.66
C ARG A 25 2.93 -4.16 -6.04
N LEU A 26 4.04 -4.69 -6.57
CA LEU A 26 4.50 -4.33 -7.91
C LEU A 26 3.49 -4.75 -8.99
N ALA A 27 2.87 -5.92 -8.82
CA ALA A 27 1.86 -6.47 -9.74
C ALA A 27 0.45 -5.86 -9.57
N LYS A 28 0.22 -5.04 -8.54
CA LYS A 28 -1.08 -4.44 -8.23
C LYS A 28 -1.09 -2.93 -8.46
N ARG A 29 -2.30 -2.34 -8.45
CA ARG A 29 -2.51 -0.88 -8.47
C ARG A 29 -2.73 -0.43 -7.03
N ASN A 30 -1.77 0.27 -6.45
CA ASN A 30 -1.84 0.66 -5.04
C ASN A 30 -2.44 2.05 -4.86
N ALA A 31 -3.11 2.30 -3.73
CA ALA A 31 -3.72 3.59 -3.42
C ALA A 31 -2.72 4.77 -3.45
N SER A 32 -1.50 4.56 -2.96
CA SER A 32 -0.45 5.59 -2.95
C SER A 32 -0.01 6.03 -4.35
N GLU A 33 -0.32 5.24 -5.38
CA GLU A 33 0.07 5.50 -6.77
C GLU A 33 -1.01 6.29 -7.53
N SER A 34 -2.24 6.37 -7.00
CA SER A 34 -3.37 7.00 -7.68
C SER A 34 -3.08 8.45 -8.07
N ALA A 35 -2.45 9.23 -7.19
CA ALA A 35 -2.08 10.61 -7.51
C ALA A 35 -1.07 10.69 -8.67
N ALA A 36 -0.12 9.75 -8.76
CA ALA A 36 0.84 9.70 -9.86
C ALA A 36 0.17 9.25 -11.18
N VAL A 37 -0.76 8.28 -11.13
CA VAL A 37 -1.57 7.87 -12.30
C VAL A 37 -2.37 9.04 -12.85
N LEU A 38 -2.96 9.85 -11.96
CA LEU A 38 -3.76 11.03 -12.33
C LEU A 38 -2.91 12.26 -12.71
N GLY A 39 -1.58 12.18 -12.61
CA GLY A 39 -0.70 13.32 -12.87
C GLY A 39 -0.79 14.45 -11.83
N LEU A 40 -1.34 14.17 -10.64
CA LEU A 40 -1.53 15.13 -9.56
C LEU A 40 -0.42 15.07 -8.50
N SER A 41 0.44 14.05 -8.56
CA SER A 41 1.51 13.87 -7.58
C SER A 41 2.66 14.85 -7.85
N PRO A 42 3.08 15.67 -6.86
CA PRO A 42 4.28 16.49 -6.97
C PRO A 42 5.59 15.69 -6.87
N TRP A 43 5.53 14.40 -6.49
CA TRP A 43 6.71 13.56 -6.26
C TRP A 43 6.97 12.54 -7.37
N MET A 44 5.97 12.22 -8.20
CA MET A 44 6.08 11.16 -9.19
C MET A 44 5.15 11.39 -10.38
N THR A 45 5.71 11.39 -11.58
CA THR A 45 4.95 11.47 -12.84
C THR A 45 4.35 10.12 -13.25
N PRO A 46 3.31 10.09 -14.10
CA PRO A 46 2.78 8.85 -14.66
C PRO A 46 3.86 7.99 -15.35
N TYR A 47 4.80 8.63 -16.05
CA TYR A 47 5.89 7.94 -16.74
C TYR A 47 6.89 7.29 -15.77
N GLN A 48 7.27 7.99 -14.70
CA GLN A 48 8.13 7.41 -13.66
C GLN A 48 7.46 6.20 -12.98
N LEU A 49 6.15 6.29 -12.70
CA LEU A 49 5.39 5.16 -12.18
C LEU A 49 5.41 3.98 -13.16
N TRP A 50 5.22 4.22 -14.46
CA TRP A 50 5.30 3.19 -15.50
C TRP A 50 6.68 2.52 -15.55
N LEU A 51 7.77 3.30 -15.43
CA LEU A 51 9.12 2.74 -15.37
C LEU A 51 9.29 1.80 -14.17
N ILE A 52 8.77 2.18 -13.00
CA ILE A 52 8.80 1.34 -11.79
C ILE A 52 7.98 0.06 -12.01
N LYS A 53 6.72 0.20 -12.43
CA LYS A 53 5.79 -0.94 -12.59
C LYS A 53 6.23 -1.96 -13.64
N THR A 54 7.06 -1.53 -14.57
CA THR A 54 7.58 -2.41 -15.62
C THR A 54 9.02 -2.87 -15.38
N GLY A 55 9.56 -2.65 -14.17
CA GLY A 55 10.89 -3.11 -13.77
C GLY A 55 12.05 -2.37 -14.45
N ARG A 56 11.79 -1.24 -15.09
CA ARG A 56 12.80 -0.40 -15.77
C ARG A 56 13.47 0.59 -14.82
N HIS A 57 12.89 0.79 -13.64
CA HIS A 57 13.43 1.64 -12.60
C HIS A 57 13.11 1.07 -11.22
N GLN A 58 14.05 1.19 -10.29
CA GLN A 58 13.84 0.79 -8.90
C GLN A 58 13.70 2.05 -8.04
N SER A 59 12.60 2.14 -7.29
CA SER A 59 12.42 3.23 -6.33
C SER A 59 13.37 3.06 -5.12
N VAL A 60 14.05 4.13 -4.73
CA VAL A 60 14.89 4.17 -3.53
C VAL A 60 14.11 4.82 -2.38
N ALA A 61 14.21 4.25 -1.18
CA ALA A 61 13.61 4.83 0.00
C ALA A 61 14.29 6.17 0.36
N THR A 62 13.49 7.22 0.53
CA THR A 62 13.98 8.51 1.04
C THR A 62 14.08 8.49 2.56
N ALA A 63 14.84 9.42 3.14
CA ALA A 63 14.92 9.55 4.61
C ALA A 63 13.54 9.78 5.26
N ALA A 64 12.65 10.52 4.60
CA ALA A 64 11.29 10.74 5.07
C ALA A 64 10.46 9.43 5.08
N MET A 65 10.61 8.60 4.04
CA MET A 65 9.97 7.29 3.99
C MET A 65 10.50 6.37 5.09
N GLN A 66 11.82 6.31 5.29
CA GLN A 66 12.43 5.49 6.34
C GLN A 66 11.94 5.91 7.73
N ARG A 67 11.96 7.22 8.03
CA ARG A 67 11.43 7.75 9.28
C ARG A 67 9.95 7.38 9.48
N GLY A 68 9.16 7.39 8.41
CA GLY A 68 7.77 6.95 8.45
C GLY A 68 7.63 5.48 8.88
N THR A 69 8.41 4.59 8.24
CA THR A 69 8.47 3.17 8.60
C THR A 69 8.86 2.95 10.06
N ASP A 70 9.90 3.66 10.53
CA ASP A 70 10.41 3.53 11.90
C ASP A 70 9.39 3.99 12.95
N LEU A 71 8.60 5.03 12.63
CA LEU A 71 7.61 5.62 13.53
C LEU A 71 6.23 4.95 13.48
N GLU A 72 5.93 4.17 12.44
CA GLU A 72 4.61 3.56 12.25
C GLU A 72 4.16 2.71 13.46
N PRO A 73 5.01 1.85 14.07
CA PRO A 73 4.60 1.07 15.25
C PRO A 73 4.23 1.94 16.46
N LEU A 74 4.98 3.02 16.68
CA LEU A 74 4.70 3.96 17.77
C LEU A 74 3.40 4.73 17.52
N ALA A 75 3.21 5.22 16.29
CA ALA A 75 2.00 5.94 15.90
C ALA A 75 0.75 5.05 16.04
N ARG A 76 0.84 3.78 15.61
CA ARG A 76 -0.23 2.79 15.78
C ARG A 76 -0.57 2.59 17.25
N ARG A 77 0.43 2.32 18.10
CA ARG A 77 0.22 2.12 19.55
C ARG A 77 -0.51 3.31 20.18
N VAL A 78 -0.06 4.53 19.90
CA VAL A 78 -0.69 5.75 20.45
C VAL A 78 -2.14 5.90 19.96
N TYR A 79 -2.41 5.59 18.68
CA TYR A 79 -3.77 5.63 18.15
C TYR A 79 -4.69 4.60 18.84
N GLU A 80 -4.21 3.37 19.02
CA GLU A 80 -4.96 2.31 19.72
C GLU A 80 -5.25 2.69 21.17
N GLU A 81 -4.26 3.26 21.89
CA GLU A 81 -4.43 3.76 23.26
C GLU A 81 -5.47 4.89 23.36
N GLN A 82 -5.50 5.80 22.39
CA GLN A 82 -6.42 6.94 22.38
C GLN A 82 -7.85 6.56 22.00
N THR A 83 -8.02 5.57 21.12
CA THR A 83 -9.33 5.23 20.53
C THR A 83 -9.95 3.97 21.12
N GLY A 84 -9.15 3.10 21.75
CA GLY A 84 -9.55 1.76 22.16
C GLY A 84 -9.79 0.80 20.99
N LEU A 85 -9.49 1.21 19.75
CA LEU A 85 -9.59 0.36 18.56
C LEU A 85 -8.31 -0.46 18.40
N VAL A 86 -8.45 -1.68 17.87
CA VAL A 86 -7.30 -2.54 17.52
C VAL A 86 -7.02 -2.40 16.03
N MET A 87 -5.76 -2.11 15.67
CA MET A 87 -5.32 -1.88 14.31
C MET A 87 -4.35 -2.99 13.87
N GLN A 88 -4.82 -3.87 12.99
CA GLN A 88 -3.99 -4.94 12.43
C GLN A 88 -3.53 -4.59 11.01
N PRO A 89 -2.23 -4.77 10.69
CA PRO A 89 -1.76 -4.70 9.31
C PRO A 89 -2.39 -5.83 8.50
N LEU A 90 -3.03 -5.49 7.38
CA LEU A 90 -3.73 -6.45 6.54
C LEU A 90 -3.47 -6.18 5.07
N VAL A 91 -3.37 -7.27 4.29
CA VAL A 91 -3.50 -7.23 2.84
C VAL A 91 -4.79 -7.94 2.47
N LEU A 92 -5.69 -7.20 1.83
CA LEU A 92 -6.98 -7.69 1.36
C LEU A 92 -6.97 -7.76 -0.16
N GLU A 93 -7.46 -8.87 -0.70
CA GLU A 93 -7.63 -9.07 -2.13
C GLU A 93 -9.07 -9.46 -2.41
N ALA A 94 -9.72 -8.72 -3.32
CA ALA A 94 -10.98 -9.16 -3.90
C ALA A 94 -10.69 -10.10 -5.07
N GLU A 95 -11.48 -11.16 -5.23
CA GLU A 95 -11.47 -11.94 -6.47
C GLU A 95 -11.92 -11.05 -7.64
N ALA A 96 -11.21 -11.16 -8.77
CA ALA A 96 -11.37 -10.31 -9.94
C ALA A 96 -12.60 -10.67 -10.78
#